data_AF-A0A9P0GIC8-F1
#
_entry.id   AF-A0A9P0GIC8-F1
#
_cell.length_a   1.000
_cell.length_b   1.000
_cell.length_c   1.000
_cell.angle_alpha   90.00
_cell.angle_beta   90.00
_cell.angle_gamma   90.00
#
_symmetry.space_group_name_H-M   'P 1'
#
loop_
_entity.id
_entity.type
_entity.pdbx_description
1 polymer ?
#
loop_
_entity_poly.entity_id
_entity_poly.type
_entity_poly.pdbx_seq_one_letter_code
_entity_poly.pdbx_strand_id
1 'polypeptide(L)'
;MRKKFLPTLGLVCDTYWISDRSAAAVASGVLKDVGIITTEEYPSKILDKNKVNRERKKFRNTARKEFKSDNRRIRSLKEKKNGRLYEKTVEENISLINEPKSL
;
A
#
# COMPACT_ATOMS: atom_id res chain seq x y z
N MET A 1 25.09 -0.87 0.05
CA MET A 1 24.09 -1.52 0.93
C MET A 1 22.78 -1.75 0.17
N ARG A 2 22.28 -2.99 0.09
CA ARG A 2 20.95 -3.28 -0.48
C ARG A 2 19.87 -2.77 0.49
N LYS A 3 18.95 -1.91 0.03
CA LYS A 3 17.79 -1.47 0.83
C LYS A 3 16.85 -2.67 1.02
N LYS A 4 16.77 -3.21 2.23
CA LYS A 4 15.79 -4.26 2.57
C LYS A 4 14.38 -3.67 2.47
N PHE A 5 13.52 -4.30 1.66
CA PHE A 5 12.11 -3.96 1.49
C PHE A 5 11.30 -4.90 2.39
N LEU A 6 10.42 -4.34 3.23
CA LEU A 6 9.65 -5.11 4.23
C LEU A 6 8.14 -4.89 3.98
N PRO A 7 7.59 -5.47 2.89
CA PRO A 7 6.19 -5.24 2.52
C PRO A 7 5.22 -5.76 3.58
N THR A 8 5.50 -6.95 4.14
CA THR A 8 4.67 -7.59 5.16
C THR A 8 4.60 -6.75 6.44
N LEU A 9 5.72 -6.17 6.88
CA LEU A 9 5.75 -5.33 8.06
C LEU A 9 4.89 -4.07 7.86
N GLY A 10 5.01 -3.43 6.69
CA GLY A 10 4.21 -2.24 6.34
C GLY A 10 2.71 -2.54 6.34
N LEU A 11 2.31 -3.66 5.72
CA LEU A 11 0.92 -4.13 5.69
C LEU A 11 0.37 -4.37 7.11
N VAL A 12 1.05 -5.21 7.91
CA VAL A 12 0.62 -5.55 9.28
C VAL A 12 0.47 -4.29 10.13
N CYS A 13 1.41 -3.35 10.04
CA CYS A 13 1.33 -2.09 10.79
C CYS A 13 0.15 -1.22 10.37
N ASP A 14 -0.22 -1.22 9.09
CA ASP A 14 -1.39 -0.50 8.59
C ASP A 14 -2.71 -1.21 8.97
N THR A 15 -2.76 -2.54 8.92
CA THR A 15 -3.94 -3.34 9.28
C THR A 15 -4.30 -3.22 10.77
N TYR A 16 -3.30 -3.32 11.64
CA TYR A 16 -3.51 -3.30 13.11
C TYR A 16 -3.28 -1.93 13.74
N TRP A 17 -3.17 -0.87 12.93
CA TRP A 17 -3.00 0.51 13.41
C TRP A 17 -1.82 0.70 14.38
N ILE A 18 -0.76 -0.09 14.20
CA ILE A 18 0.39 -0.09 15.10
C ILE A 18 1.17 1.22 14.89
N SER A 19 1.59 1.83 16.01
CA SER A 19 2.45 3.02 15.96
C SER A 19 3.82 2.66 15.37
N ASP A 20 4.42 3.56 14.58
CA ASP A 20 5.74 3.31 13.96
C ASP A 20 6.83 2.99 14.98
N ARG A 21 6.74 3.56 16.20
CA ARG A 21 7.69 3.32 17.29
C ARG A 21 7.50 1.93 17.90
N SER A 22 6.26 1.54 18.17
CA SER A 22 5.92 0.22 18.69
C SER A 22 6.30 -0.87 17.69
N ALA A 23 5.98 -0.67 16.41
CA ALA A 23 6.37 -1.58 15.34
C ALA A 23 7.89 -1.75 15.22
N ALA A 24 8.65 -0.66 15.32
CA ALA A 24 10.11 -0.69 15.28
C ALA A 24 10.70 -1.47 16.47
N ALA A 25 10.17 -1.24 17.68
CA ALA A 25 10.62 -1.94 18.89
C ALA A 25 10.32 -3.45 18.82
N VAL A 26 9.06 -3.82 18.50
CA VAL A 26 8.64 -5.22 18.39
C VAL A 26 9.44 -5.93 17.30
N ALA A 27 9.52 -5.36 16.10
CA ALA A 27 10.25 -5.98 15.00
C ALA A 27 11.75 -6.12 15.31
N SER A 28 12.36 -5.12 15.95
CA SER A 28 13.77 -5.23 16.36
C SER A 28 13.99 -6.28 17.44
N GLY A 29 13.08 -6.41 18.40
CA GLY A 29 13.11 -7.47 19.42
C GLY A 29 13.02 -8.85 18.80
N VAL A 30 11.99 -9.10 17.97
CA VAL A 30 11.81 -10.38 17.26
C VAL A 30 13.02 -10.71 16.39
N LEU A 31 13.57 -9.74 15.66
CA LEU A 31 14.76 -9.97 14.84
C LEU A 31 16.01 -10.30 15.67
N LYS A 32 16.08 -9.80 16.90
CA LYS A 32 17.14 -10.15 17.85
C LYS A 32 16.96 -11.56 18.39
N ASP A 33 15.74 -11.92 18.79
CA ASP A 33 15.42 -13.25 19.31
C ASP A 33 15.63 -14.36 18.27
N VAL A 34 15.32 -14.06 16.99
CA VAL A 34 15.55 -14.97 15.85
C VAL A 34 17.03 -14.99 15.43
N GLY A 35 17.89 -14.16 16.03
CA GLY A 35 19.33 -14.11 15.73
C GLY A 35 19.68 -13.47 14.39
N ILE A 36 18.75 -12.74 13.77
CA ILE A 36 18.99 -11.98 12.53
C ILE A 36 19.78 -10.69 12.83
N ILE A 37 19.55 -10.13 14.01
CA ILE A 37 20.28 -8.96 14.52
C ILE A 37 21.00 -9.37 15.80
N THR A 38 22.30 -9.13 15.88
CA THR A 38 23.06 -9.33 17.12
C THR A 38 23.25 -8.00 17.85
N THR A 39 23.54 -8.06 19.15
CA THR A 39 23.76 -6.86 19.98
C THR A 39 24.97 -6.03 19.56
N GLU A 40 25.91 -6.63 18.84
CA GLU A 40 27.13 -5.99 18.35
C GLU A 40 26.99 -5.41 16.93
N GLU A 41 25.86 -5.65 16.27
CA GLU A 41 25.64 -5.15 14.92
C GLU A 41 25.41 -3.64 14.87
N TYR A 42 25.82 -3.05 13.75
CA TYR A 42 25.64 -1.63 13.49
C TYR A 42 24.18 -1.16 13.68
N PRO A 43 23.95 0.07 14.20
CA PRO A 43 22.62 0.68 14.31
C PRO A 43 21.83 0.72 13.00
N SER A 44 22.52 0.58 11.87
CA SER A 44 21.93 0.51 10.54
C SER A 44 21.11 -0.76 10.29
N LYS A 45 21.32 -1.85 11.04
CA LYS A 45 20.53 -3.09 10.92
C LYS A 45 19.28 -3.09 11.81
N ILE A 46 19.30 -2.39 12.94
CA ILE A 46 18.15 -2.23 13.84
C ILE A 46 17.01 -1.50 13.13
N LEU A 47 15.77 -1.95 13.30
CA LEU A 47 14.62 -1.24 12.74
C LEU A 47 14.30 -0.02 13.60
N ASP A 48 14.42 1.16 13.01
CA ASP A 48 14.01 2.41 13.62
C ASP A 48 12.63 2.84 13.09
N LYS A 49 12.04 3.83 13.74
CA LYS A 49 10.77 4.45 13.33
C LYS A 49 10.81 4.88 11.85
N ASN A 50 11.94 5.43 11.39
CA ASN A 50 12.06 5.97 10.03
C ASN A 50 12.07 4.86 8.97
N LYS A 51 12.71 3.72 9.25
CA LYS A 51 12.63 2.53 8.40
C LYS A 51 11.19 2.05 8.31
N VAL A 52 10.48 1.90 9.42
CA VAL A 52 9.07 1.48 9.43
C VAL A 52 8.19 2.45 8.63
N ASN A 53 8.32 3.76 8.88
CA ASN A 53 7.54 4.78 8.18
C ASN A 53 7.76 4.74 6.67
N ARG A 54 9.02 4.55 6.24
CA ARG A 54 9.37 4.44 4.83
C ARG A 54 8.73 3.21 4.17
N GLU A 55 8.75 2.06 4.83
CA GLU A 55 8.15 0.84 4.30
C GLU A 55 6.61 0.97 4.21
N ARG A 56 5.95 1.58 5.22
CA ARG A 56 4.51 1.91 5.15
C ARG A 56 4.19 2.87 4.00
N LYS A 57 4.98 3.92 3.80
CA LYS A 57 4.80 4.84 2.67
C LYS A 57 4.93 4.13 1.32
N LYS A 58 5.88 3.22 1.17
CA LYS A 58 6.00 2.42 -0.06
C LYS A 58 4.76 1.56 -0.28
N PHE A 59 4.30 0.85 0.75
CA PHE A 59 3.10 0.01 0.69
C PHE A 59 1.85 0.80 0.28
N ARG A 60 1.62 1.97 0.90
CA ARG A 60 0.49 2.84 0.52
C ARG A 60 0.63 3.39 -0.90
N ASN A 61 1.84 3.70 -1.34
CA ASN A 61 2.09 4.17 -2.69
C ASN A 61 1.89 3.07 -3.74
N THR A 62 2.24 1.81 -3.45
CA THR A 62 1.95 0.67 -4.34
C THR A 62 0.46 0.44 -4.43
N ALA A 63 -0.24 0.36 -3.30
CA ALA A 63 -1.70 0.24 -3.27
C ALA A 63 -2.39 1.39 -4.04
N ARG A 64 -1.95 2.64 -3.82
CA ARG A 64 -2.51 3.80 -4.54
C ARG A 64 -2.27 3.74 -6.05
N LYS A 65 -1.17 3.14 -6.52
CA LYS A 65 -0.92 2.94 -7.95
C LYS A 65 -1.85 1.89 -8.52
N GLU A 66 -2.09 0.80 -7.81
CA GLU A 66 -3.03 -0.26 -8.19
C GLU A 66 -4.47 0.29 -8.30
N PHE A 67 -4.93 1.04 -7.30
CA PHE A 67 -6.23 1.74 -7.38
C PHE A 67 -6.31 2.76 -8.53
N LYS A 68 -5.21 3.47 -8.83
CA LYS A 68 -5.19 4.40 -9.98
C LYS A 68 -5.18 3.66 -11.32
N SER A 69 -4.55 2.50 -11.44
CA SER A 69 -4.61 1.71 -12.67
C SER A 69 -6.01 1.13 -12.90
N ASP A 70 -6.70 0.70 -11.83
CA ASP A 70 -8.08 0.22 -11.96
C ASP A 70 -9.05 1.37 -12.24
N ASN A 71 -8.87 2.54 -11.62
CA ASN A 71 -9.67 3.73 -11.99
C ASN A 71 -9.31 4.29 -13.38
N ARG A 72 -8.13 4.00 -13.94
CA ARG A 72 -7.82 4.30 -15.35
C ARG A 72 -8.45 3.30 -16.32
N ARG A 73 -8.86 2.11 -15.86
CA ARG A 73 -9.71 1.20 -16.64
C ARG A 73 -11.15 1.71 -16.72
N ILE A 74 -11.57 2.55 -15.77
CA ILE A 74 -12.83 3.32 -15.86
C ILE A 74 -12.61 4.43 -16.91
N ARG A 75 -12.99 4.08 -18.14
CA ARG A 75 -12.96 4.81 -19.41
C ARG A 75 -13.05 6.35 -19.33
N SER A 76 -12.05 7.01 -19.92
CA SER A 76 -12.28 8.18 -20.76
C SER A 76 -11.90 7.85 -22.21
N LEU A 77 -12.91 7.63 -23.07
CA LEU A 77 -12.71 7.57 -24.51
C LEU A 77 -12.69 9.02 -25.01
N LYS A 78 -11.60 9.41 -25.68
CA LYS A 78 -11.46 10.71 -26.33
C LYS A 78 -11.84 10.55 -27.79
N GLU A 79 -13.03 11.00 -28.18
CA GLU A 79 -13.45 11.07 -29.58
C GLU A 79 -13.04 12.42 -30.18
N LYS A 80 -12.50 12.41 -31.40
CA LYS A 80 -12.30 13.61 -32.22
C LYS A 80 -13.51 13.78 -33.14
N LYS A 81 -14.25 14.88 -33.00
CA LYS A 81 -15.26 15.33 -33.97
C LYS A 81 -14.93 16.76 -34.40
N ASN A 82 -14.92 17.03 -35.70
CA ASN A 82 -14.74 18.37 -36.28
C ASN A 82 -13.55 19.16 -35.68
N GLY A 83 -12.39 18.51 -35.54
CA GLY A 83 -11.16 19.13 -35.03
C GLY A 83 -11.15 19.43 -33.52
N ARG A 84 -12.24 19.16 -32.79
CA ARG A 84 -12.34 19.35 -31.34
C ARG A 84 -12.33 18.00 -30.62
N LEU A 85 -11.56 17.92 -29.54
CA LEU A 85 -11.50 16.74 -28.68
C LEU A 85 -12.66 16.80 -27.68
N TYR A 86 -13.47 15.76 -27.63
CA TYR A 86 -14.54 15.62 -26.65
C TYR A 86 -14.20 14.47 -25.70
N GLU A 87 -14.25 14.74 -24.40
CA GLU A 87 -14.09 13.71 -23.36
C GLU A 87 -15.47 13.14 -23.03
N LYS A 88 -15.67 11.85 -23.30
CA LYS A 88 -16.92 11.16 -22.99
C LYS A 88 -16.66 10.19 -21.84
N THR A 89 -17.19 10.52 -20.66
CA THR A 89 -17.27 9.60 -19.54
C THR A 89 -18.44 8.67 -19.78
N VAL A 90 -18.16 7.39 -20.04
CA VAL A 90 -19.21 6.37 -20.09
C VAL A 90 -19.34 5.82 -18.69
N GLU A 91 -20.32 6.33 -17.95
CA GLU A 91 -20.67 5.87 -16.60
C GLU A 91 -21.38 4.51 -16.74
N GLU A 92 -20.62 3.41 -16.68
CA GLU A 92 -21.21 2.10 -16.47
C GLU A 92 -21.63 2.02 -14.99
N ASN A 93 -22.88 2.39 -14.73
CA ASN A 93 -23.53 2.18 -13.44
C ASN A 93 -23.38 0.71 -13.04
N ILE A 94 -22.62 0.46 -11.98
CA ILE A 94 -22.62 -0.84 -11.30
C ILE A 94 -24.05 -1.02 -10.79
N SER A 95 -24.81 -1.91 -11.42
CA SER A 95 -26.14 -2.24 -10.95
C SER A 95 -26.02 -2.82 -9.55
N LEU A 96 -26.67 -2.17 -8.57
CA LEU A 96 -26.96 -2.77 -7.29
C LEU A 96 -27.70 -4.07 -7.56
N ILE A 97 -27.05 -5.19 -7.28
CA ILE A 97 -27.64 -6.52 -7.26
C ILE A 97 -28.81 -6.43 -6.28
N ASN A 98 -30.04 -6.47 -6.78
CA ASN A 98 -31.20 -6.70 -5.93
C ASN A 98 -31.00 -8.07 -5.27
N GLU A 99 -30.95 -8.09 -3.94
CA GLU A 99 -30.90 -9.31 -3.15
C GLU A 99 -32.10 -10.22 -3.50
N PRO A 100 -31.90 -11.53 -3.66
CA PRO A 100 -33.01 -12.42 -3.95
C PRO A 100 -33.81 -12.65 -2.67
N LYS A 101 -35.05 -12.12 -2.65
CA LYS A 101 -36.16 -12.55 -1.78
C LYS A 101 -35.85 -12.55 -0.27
N SER A 102 -36.00 -11.39 0.35
CA SER A 102 -36.26 -11.28 1.78
C SER A 102 -37.76 -11.47 2.02
N LEU A 103 -38.11 -12.65 2.59
CA LEU A 103 -39.38 -13.11 3.18
C LEU A 103 -40.71 -12.55 2.64
#